data_AF-A0AAN0NEX8-F1
#
_entry.id   AF-A0AAN0NEX8-F1
#
_cell.length_a   1.000
_cell.length_b   1.000
_cell.length_c   1.000
_cell.angle_alpha   90.00
_cell.angle_beta   90.00
_cell.angle_gamma   90.00
#
_symmetry.space_group_name_H-M   'P 1'
#
loop_
_entity.id
_entity.type
_entity.pdbx_description
1 polymer ?
#
loop_
_entity_poly.entity_id
_entity_poly.type
_entity_poly.pdbx_seq_one_letter_code
_entity_poly.pdbx_strand_id
1 'polypeptide(L)'
;MQKRYRFKQVHNFRDLGGYPLANGSQTKWNALFRSDDMGLLRPEEVMYLEQRGLQTVIDLRHQEELARVRILLRFMKQLHITITVSPI
;
A
#
# COMPACT_ATOMS: atom_id res chain seq x y z
N MET A 1 -5.65 -8.95 -13.56
CA MET A 1 -6.66 -7.87 -13.50
C MET A 1 -6.35 -7.01 -12.26
N GLN A 2 -6.75 -5.74 -12.18
CA GLN A 2 -6.51 -4.91 -10.97
C GLN A 2 -7.59 -3.84 -10.85
N LYS A 3 -7.93 -3.44 -9.63
CA LYS A 3 -8.86 -2.32 -9.37
C LYS A 3 -8.08 -1.10 -8.89
N ARG A 4 -8.25 0.03 -9.57
CA ARG A 4 -7.61 1.30 -9.20
C ARG A 4 -8.55 2.11 -8.32
N TYR A 5 -8.02 2.67 -7.23
CA TYR A 5 -8.73 3.62 -6.39
C TYR A 5 -8.14 5.01 -6.65
N ARG A 6 -9.01 6.01 -6.75
CA ARG A 6 -8.59 7.41 -6.94
C ARG A 6 -8.65 8.12 -5.60
N PHE A 7 -7.48 8.39 -5.05
CA PHE A 7 -7.30 9.28 -3.91
C PHE A 7 -6.77 10.63 -4.40
N LYS A 8 -6.96 11.69 -3.61
CA LYS A 8 -6.62 13.05 -4.05
C LYS A 8 -5.12 13.29 -4.15
N GLN A 9 -4.35 12.70 -3.22
CA GLN A 9 -2.90 12.92 -3.10
C GLN A 9 -2.08 11.62 -3.09
N VAL A 10 -2.74 10.46 -3.24
CA VAL A 10 -2.06 9.16 -3.29
C VAL A 10 -2.10 8.61 -4.70
N HIS A 11 -0.92 8.29 -5.20
CA HIS A 11 -0.75 7.78 -6.55
C HIS A 11 -0.61 6.26 -6.56
N ASN A 12 -1.03 5.66 -7.68
CA ASN A 12 -0.89 4.23 -7.94
C ASN A 12 -1.52 3.29 -6.88
N PHE A 13 -2.53 3.76 -6.14
CA PHE A 13 -3.25 2.90 -5.21
C PHE A 13 -4.15 1.89 -5.95
N ARG A 14 -3.87 0.59 -5.77
CA ARG A 14 -4.58 -0.48 -6.47
C ARG A 14 -4.70 -1.73 -5.62
N ASP A 15 -5.84 -2.39 -5.75
CA ASP A 15 -6.05 -3.75 -5.28
C ASP A 15 -5.55 -4.73 -6.34
N LEU A 16 -4.66 -5.63 -5.90
CA LEU A 16 -4.02 -6.66 -6.72
C LEU A 16 -4.80 -7.98 -6.75
N GLY A 17 -6.09 -7.98 -6.42
CA GLY A 17 -6.98 -9.11 -6.69
C GLY A 17 -7.21 -9.34 -8.19
N GLY A 18 -7.58 -10.56 -8.57
CA GLY A 18 -7.92 -10.92 -9.94
C GLY A 18 -6.74 -11.16 -10.89
N TYR A 19 -5.52 -11.34 -10.37
CA TYR A 19 -4.40 -11.85 -11.16
C TYR A 19 -4.48 -13.38 -11.24
N PRO A 20 -4.35 -13.98 -12.44
CA PRO A 20 -4.39 -15.42 -12.58
C PRO A 20 -3.17 -16.07 -11.91
N LEU A 21 -3.42 -17.19 -11.24
CA LEU A 21 -2.41 -18.03 -10.63
C LEU A 21 -2.20 -19.28 -11.49
N ALA A 22 -1.05 -19.96 -11.33
CA ALA A 22 -0.69 -21.13 -12.15
C ALA A 22 -1.71 -22.28 -12.04
N ASN A 23 -2.46 -22.35 -10.95
CA ASN A 23 -3.50 -23.35 -10.71
C ASN A 23 -4.89 -22.96 -11.26
N GLY A 24 -4.99 -21.91 -12.07
CA GLY A 24 -6.26 -21.44 -12.65
C GLY A 24 -7.15 -20.63 -11.69
N SER A 25 -6.74 -20.48 -10.43
CA SER A 25 -7.40 -19.55 -9.49
C SER A 25 -6.91 -18.11 -9.70
N GLN A 26 -7.39 -17.18 -8.87
CA GLN A 26 -7.00 -15.77 -8.94
C GLN A 26 -6.59 -15.24 -7.56
N THR A 27 -5.72 -14.22 -7.54
CA THR A 27 -5.40 -13.49 -6.32
C THR A 27 -6.68 -12.94 -5.67
N LYS A 28 -6.77 -13.06 -4.35
CA LYS A 28 -7.95 -12.63 -3.59
C LYS A 28 -8.07 -11.10 -3.58
N TRP A 29 -9.28 -10.59 -3.81
CA TRP A 29 -9.60 -9.17 -3.66
C TRP A 29 -9.51 -8.71 -2.21
N ASN A 30 -9.14 -7.46 -1.99
CA ASN A 30 -8.92 -6.84 -0.68
C ASN A 30 -7.87 -7.54 0.20
N ALA A 31 -6.96 -8.35 -0.40
CA ALA A 31 -5.89 -9.03 0.34
C ALA A 31 -4.54 -8.31 0.23
N LEU A 32 -4.26 -7.69 -0.92
CA LEU A 32 -3.00 -6.99 -1.16
C LEU A 32 -3.27 -5.73 -1.97
N PHE A 33 -2.90 -4.60 -1.38
CA PHE A 33 -2.90 -3.31 -2.04
C PHE A 33 -1.47 -2.88 -2.31
N ARG A 34 -1.26 -2.18 -3.43
CA ARG A 34 -0.02 -1.46 -3.69
C ARG A 34 -0.33 0.02 -3.85
N SER A 35 0.61 0.86 -3.45
CA SER A 35 0.58 2.30 -3.60
C SER A 35 2.02 2.80 -3.82
N ASP A 36 2.12 4.04 -4.26
CA ASP A 36 3.32 4.85 -4.02
C ASP A 36 3.29 5.41 -2.58
N ASP A 37 3.90 6.57 -2.31
CA ASP A 37 3.82 7.24 -1.00
C ASP A 37 2.35 7.50 -0.55
N MET A 38 2.06 7.15 0.70
CA MET A 38 0.77 7.30 1.38
C MET A 38 0.79 8.39 2.45
N GLY A 39 1.87 9.16 2.57
CA GLY A 39 2.07 10.19 3.60
C GLY A 39 1.10 11.36 3.55
N LEU A 40 0.39 11.53 2.43
CA LEU A 40 -0.58 12.61 2.20
C LEU A 40 -2.04 12.11 2.21
N LEU A 41 -2.29 10.90 2.73
CA LEU A 41 -3.66 10.44 2.99
C LEU A 41 -4.34 11.38 3.98
N ARG A 42 -5.55 11.82 3.63
CA ARG A 42 -6.39 12.58 4.55
C ARG A 42 -7.01 11.63 5.59
N PRO A 43 -7.33 12.10 6.81
CA PRO A 43 -7.92 11.26 7.85
C PRO A 43 -9.13 10.44 7.40
N GLU A 44 -10.01 11.01 6.57
CA GLU A 44 -11.18 10.32 6.01
C GLU A 44 -10.79 9.18 5.05
N GLU A 45 -9.68 9.31 4.32
CA GLU A 45 -9.16 8.27 3.42
C GLU A 45 -8.51 7.15 4.23
N VAL A 46 -7.86 7.48 5.35
CA VAL A 46 -7.34 6.49 6.30
C VAL A 46 -8.48 5.67 6.90
N MET A 47 -9.51 6.32 7.43
CA MET A 47 -10.69 5.64 7.98
C MET A 47 -11.39 4.74 6.94
N TYR A 48 -11.48 5.20 5.69
CA TYR A 48 -12.02 4.41 4.60
C TYR A 48 -11.25 3.11 4.35
N LEU A 49 -9.91 3.15 4.45
CA LEU A 49 -9.05 1.97 4.29
C LEU A 49 -9.16 1.04 5.51
N GLU A 50 -9.23 1.58 6.72
CA GLU A 50 -9.42 0.81 7.96
C GLU A 50 -10.75 0.06 7.95
N GLN A 51 -11.85 0.71 7.55
CA GLN A 51 -13.17 0.06 7.44
C GLN A 51 -13.20 -1.08 6.41
N ARG A 52 -12.28 -1.07 5.44
CA ARG A 52 -12.10 -2.16 4.47
C ARG A 52 -11.23 -3.31 4.97
N GLY A 53 -10.74 -3.22 6.20
CA GLY A 53 -9.90 -4.24 6.83
C GLY A 53 -8.42 -4.14 6.47
N LEU A 54 -7.94 -2.97 5.99
CA LEU A 54 -6.50 -2.76 5.86
C LEU A 54 -5.89 -2.69 7.28
N GLN A 55 -5.00 -3.63 7.59
CA GLN A 55 -4.44 -3.79 8.94
C GLN A 55 -2.94 -3.53 9.03
N THR A 56 -2.22 -3.73 7.92
CA THR A 56 -0.76 -3.68 7.89
C THR A 56 -0.29 -2.89 6.68
N VAL A 57 0.69 -2.01 6.91
CA VAL A 57 1.43 -1.30 5.86
C VAL A 57 2.87 -1.75 5.88
N ILE A 58 3.34 -2.20 4.72
CA ILE A 58 4.74 -2.52 4.50
C ILE A 58 5.35 -1.31 3.79
N ASP A 59 6.16 -0.56 4.51
CA ASP A 59 6.89 0.59 3.97
C ASP A 59 8.25 0.11 3.46
N LEU A 60 8.52 0.35 2.18
CA LEU A 60 9.75 -0.11 1.51
C LEU A 60 10.76 1.03 1.28
N ARG A 61 10.41 2.25 1.69
CA ARG A 61 11.21 3.45 1.46
C ARG A 61 12.54 3.39 2.22
N HIS A 62 13.58 4.02 1.70
CA HIS A 62 14.84 4.18 2.43
C HIS A 62 14.66 5.13 3.62
N GLN A 63 15.55 5.07 4.62
CA GLN A 63 15.46 5.93 5.81
C GLN A 63 15.42 7.43 5.48
N GLU A 64 16.16 7.85 4.45
CA GLU A 64 16.18 9.23 3.96
C GLU A 64 14.82 9.70 3.45
N GLU A 65 14.07 8.81 2.80
CA GLU A 65 12.73 9.08 2.31
C GLU A 65 11.71 9.13 3.47
N LEU A 66 11.84 8.23 4.46
CA LEU A 66 11.02 8.24 5.67
C LEU A 66 11.14 9.55 6.45
N ALA A 67 12.34 10.14 6.49
CA ALA A 67 12.59 11.39 7.19
C ALA A 67 11.87 12.60 6.54
N ARG A 68 11.56 12.52 5.24
CA ARG A 68 10.91 13.61 4.49
C ARG A 68 9.40 13.63 4.68
N VAL A 69 8.76 12.45 4.69
CA VAL A 69 7.30 12.33 4.72
C VAL A 69 6.87 11.18 5.63
N ARG A 70 6.18 11.52 6.71
CA ARG A 70 5.66 10.54 7.69
C ARG A 70 4.26 10.07 7.30
N ILE A 71 4.08 8.75 7.24
CA ILE A 71 2.78 8.11 7.06
C ILE A 71 2.02 8.13 8.40
N LEU A 72 0.90 8.88 8.46
CA LEU A 72 0.06 9.01 9.66
C LEU A 72 -0.97 7.88 9.79
N LEU A 73 -0.51 6.63 9.67
CA LEU A 73 -1.34 5.43 9.83
C LEU A 73 -1.16 4.85 11.22
N ARG A 74 -1.70 5.55 12.22
CA ARG A 74 -1.42 5.29 13.64
C ARG A 74 -2.03 3.99 14.18
N PHE A 75 -3.12 3.51 13.59
CA PHE A 75 -3.81 2.30 14.05
C PHE A 75 -3.44 1.04 13.26
N MET A 76 -2.71 1.19 12.15
CA MET A 76 -2.23 0.06 11.37
C MET A 76 -0.83 -0.35 11.81
N LYS A 77 -0.56 -1.66 11.78
CA LYS A 77 0.79 -2.18 12.00
C LYS A 77 1.67 -1.70 10.85
N GLN A 78 2.77 -1.02 11.16
CA GLN A 78 3.76 -0.61 10.17
C GLN A 78 4.97 -1.52 10.25
N LEU A 79 5.35 -2.09 9.11
CA LEU A 79 6.56 -2.88 8.95
C LEU A 79 7.46 -2.16 7.94
N HIS A 80 8.62 -1.70 8.40
CA HIS A 80 9.60 -1.06 7.53
C HIS A 80 10.62 -2.10 7.05
N ILE A 81 10.72 -2.30 5.75
CA ILE A 81 11.67 -3.21 5.11
C ILE A 81 12.36 -2.48 3.97
N THR A 82 13.58 -2.02 4.20
CA THR A 82 14.40 -1.44 3.13
C THR A 82 14.81 -2.51 2.13
N ILE A 83 14.56 -2.29 0.84
CA ILE A 83 15.05 -3.15 -0.24
C ILE A 83 16.31 -2.54 -0.82
N THR A 84 17.41 -3.30 -0.83
CA THR A 84 18.65 -2.89 -1.51
C THR A 84 18.68 -3.52 -2.88
N VAL A 85 18.76 -2.70 -3.93
CA VAL A 85 18.98 -3.17 -5.30
C VAL A 85 20.47 -3.09 -5.58
N SER A 86 21.10 -4.23 -5.89
CA SER A 86 22.47 -4.21 -6.37
C SER A 86 22.50 -3.54 -7.75
N PRO A 87 23.45 -2.62 -8.02
CA PRO A 87 23.63 -2.10 -9.37
C PRO A 87 23.94 -3.26 -10.32
N ILE A 88 23.26 -3.25 -11.48
CA ILE A 88 23.46 -4.20 -12.58
C ILE A 88 24.73 -3.81 -13.34
#